data_AF-A0A0R1PDU0-F1
#
_entry.id   AF-A0A0R1PDU0-F1
#
_cell.length_a   1.000
_cell.length_b   1.000
_cell.length_c   1.000
_cell.angle_alpha   90.00
_cell.angle_beta   90.00
_cell.angle_gamma   90.00
#
_symmetry.space_group_name_H-M   'P 1'
#
loop_
_entity.id
_entity.type
_entity.pdbx_description
1 polymer ?
#
loop_
_entity_poly.entity_id
_entity_poly.type
_entity_poly.pdbx_seq_one_letter_code
_entity_poly.pdbx_strand_id
1 'polypeptide(L)'
;MKINDLHNQVKENYENGNYTDSKDTSYYTAPDEITKNKRILRVIEPVSLILLILSIYRGLHISNWIRWVILILFICNALAVIYFSVKVIQSEKNSKQK
;
A
#
# COMPACT_ATOMS: atom_id res chain seq x y z
N MET A 1 -25.53 11.92 -23.27
CA MET A 1 -25.78 10.65 -23.96
C MET A 1 -27.11 10.11 -23.45
N LYS A 2 -28.09 9.85 -24.31
CA LYS A 2 -29.43 9.40 -23.86
C LYS A 2 -29.32 7.94 -23.43
N ILE A 3 -30.03 7.54 -22.38
CA ILE A 3 -30.01 6.18 -21.81
C ILE A 3 -30.26 5.10 -22.89
N ASN A 4 -31.07 5.42 -23.89
CA ASN A 4 -31.38 4.53 -25.00
C ASN A 4 -30.16 4.19 -25.86
N ASP A 5 -29.22 5.14 -26.02
CA ASP A 5 -28.01 4.91 -26.81
C ASP A 5 -27.09 3.90 -26.10
N LEU A 6 -27.00 3.98 -24.77
CA LEU A 6 -26.21 3.05 -23.96
C LEU A 6 -26.82 1.64 -24.00
N HIS A 7 -28.15 1.53 -23.92
CA HIS A 7 -28.83 0.24 -23.97
C HIS A 7 -28.62 -0.47 -25.32
N ASN A 8 -28.74 0.27 -26.42
CA ASN A 8 -28.52 -0.27 -27.76
C ASN A 8 -27.07 -0.71 -27.96
N GLN A 9 -26.11 0.08 -27.47
CA GLN A 9 -24.68 -0.21 -27.57
C GLN A 9 -24.29 -1.46 -26.75
N VAL A 10 -24.87 -1.64 -25.55
CA VAL A 10 -24.67 -2.85 -24.74
C VAL A 10 -25.29 -4.08 -25.41
N LYS A 11 -26.49 -3.95 -25.97
CA LYS A 11 -27.17 -5.04 -26.69
C LYS A 11 -26.37 -5.49 -27.92
N GLU A 12 -25.90 -4.54 -28.73
CA GLU A 12 -25.11 -4.79 -29.92
C GLU A 12 -23.76 -5.46 -29.59
N ASN A 13 -23.10 -5.03 -28.51
CA ASN A 13 -21.86 -5.67 -28.04
C ASN A 13 -22.09 -7.12 -27.58
N TYR A 14 -23.25 -7.42 -26.97
CA TYR A 14 -23.61 -8.76 -26.54
C TYR A 14 -23.92 -9.68 -27.74
N GLU A 15 -24.71 -9.20 -28.71
CA GLU A 15 -25.10 -9.97 -29.90
C GLU A 15 -23.90 -10.25 -30.82
N ASN A 16 -22.96 -9.32 -30.92
CA ASN A 16 -21.77 -9.46 -31.78
C ASN A 16 -20.57 -10.11 -31.08
N GLY A 17 -20.71 -10.53 -29.83
CA GLY A 17 -19.62 -11.12 -29.04
C GLY A 17 -18.42 -10.19 -28.83
N ASN A 18 -18.62 -8.88 -28.97
CA ASN A 18 -17.56 -7.89 -28.99
C ASN A 18 -17.28 -7.36 -27.58
N TYR A 19 -16.85 -8.26 -26.68
CA TYR A 19 -16.51 -7.98 -25.29
C TYR A 19 -15.15 -7.29 -25.10
N THR A 20 -14.54 -6.81 -26.19
CA THR A 20 -13.16 -6.31 -26.21
C THR A 20 -12.99 -4.90 -25.63
N ASP A 21 -14.08 -4.18 -25.38
CA ASP A 21 -14.02 -2.81 -24.82
C ASP A 21 -13.94 -2.81 -23.27
N SER A 22 -13.22 -3.78 -22.71
CA SER A 22 -12.89 -3.81 -21.28
C SER A 22 -11.80 -2.77 -20.98
N LYS A 23 -12.18 -1.49 -20.96
CA LYS A 23 -11.41 -0.44 -20.28
C LYS A 23 -11.22 -0.71 -18.77
N ASP A 24 -11.86 -1.76 -18.24
CA ASP A 24 -11.85 -2.16 -16.83
C ASP A 24 -10.87 -3.29 -16.45
N THR A 25 -10.02 -3.79 -17.36
CA THR A 25 -8.99 -4.78 -16.97
C THR A 25 -7.94 -4.22 -16.01
N SER A 26 -7.86 -2.89 -15.89
CA SER A 26 -7.04 -2.15 -14.92
C SER A 26 -7.34 -2.51 -13.46
N TYR A 27 -8.59 -2.87 -13.12
CA TYR A 27 -9.01 -3.10 -11.73
C TYR A 27 -8.42 -4.38 -11.10
N TYR A 28 -7.94 -5.31 -11.91
CA TYR A 28 -7.39 -6.61 -11.45
C TYR A 28 -5.88 -6.75 -11.71
N THR A 29 -5.22 -5.72 -12.22
CA THR A 29 -3.77 -5.75 -12.39
C THR A 29 -3.09 -5.77 -11.02
N ALA A 30 -2.20 -6.74 -10.81
CA ALA A 30 -1.40 -6.81 -9.59
C ALA A 30 -0.68 -5.45 -9.39
N PRO A 31 -0.73 -4.85 -8.18
CA PRO A 31 -0.13 -3.56 -7.95
C PRO A 31 1.37 -3.64 -8.25
N ASP A 32 1.87 -2.61 -8.93
CA ASP A 32 3.30 -2.42 -9.17
C ASP A 32 4.08 -2.45 -7.86
N GLU A 33 5.34 -2.86 -7.93
CA GLU A 33 6.16 -3.01 -6.72
C GLU A 33 6.28 -1.71 -5.92
N ILE A 34 6.20 -0.53 -6.57
CA ILE A 34 6.24 0.77 -5.92
C ILE A 34 4.98 0.97 -5.09
N THR A 35 3.79 0.77 -5.68
CA THR A 35 2.52 0.86 -4.95
C THR A 35 2.45 -0.14 -3.80
N LYS A 36 2.95 -1.36 -3.99
CA LYS A 36 3.02 -2.36 -2.91
C LYS A 36 3.91 -1.89 -1.75
N ASN A 37 5.13 -1.45 -2.04
CA ASN A 37 6.06 -0.98 -1.01
C ASN A 37 5.56 0.30 -0.31
N LYS A 38 4.90 1.22 -1.03
CA LYS A 38 4.25 2.40 -0.45
C LYS A 38 3.11 2.05 0.49
N ARG A 39 2.27 1.07 0.13
CA ARG A 39 1.21 0.57 1.02
C ARG A 39 1.80 -0.01 2.31
N ILE A 40 2.89 -0.78 2.20
CA ILE A 40 3.58 -1.35 3.36
C ILE A 40 4.13 -0.25 4.25
N LEU A 41 4.81 0.77 3.70
CA LEU A 41 5.29 1.92 4.48
C LEU A 41 4.18 2.63 5.24
N ARG A 42 3.07 2.93 4.56
CA ARG A 42 1.93 3.62 5.17
C ARG A 42 1.33 2.88 6.36
N VAL A 43 1.45 1.54 6.39
CA VAL A 43 0.99 0.72 7.53
C VAL A 43 2.05 0.67 8.64
N ILE A 44 3.33 0.58 8.28
CA ILE A 44 4.42 0.37 9.23
C ILE A 44 4.84 1.66 9.95
N GLU A 45 4.81 2.81 9.27
CA GLU A 45 5.14 4.14 9.83
C GLU A 45 4.37 4.50 11.11
N PRO A 46 3.02 4.41 11.17
CA PRO A 46 2.29 4.72 12.39
C PRO A 46 2.58 3.72 13.51
N VAL A 47 2.87 2.47 13.19
CA VAL A 47 3.26 1.44 14.18
C VAL A 47 4.60 1.79 14.82
N SER A 48 5.58 2.23 14.03
CA SER A 48 6.84 2.77 14.55
C SER A 48 6.61 3.89 15.56
N LEU A 49 5.72 4.83 15.25
CA LEU A 49 5.43 5.98 16.11
C LEU A 49 4.72 5.57 17.41
N ILE A 50 3.79 4.62 17.34
CA ILE A 50 3.12 4.06 18.54
C ILE A 50 4.14 3.35 19.43
N LEU A 51 5.02 2.52 18.87
CA LEU A 51 6.04 1.81 19.63
C LEU A 51 7.02 2.78 20.31
N LEU A 52 7.38 3.88 19.64
CA LEU A 52 8.20 4.94 20.22
C LEU A 52 7.51 5.60 21.42
N ILE A 53 6.24 5.98 21.27
CA ILE A 53 5.46 6.61 22.36
C ILE A 53 5.38 5.65 23.56
N LEU A 54 5.07 4.37 23.31
CA LEU A 54 5.00 3.34 24.37
C LEU A 54 6.33 3.14 25.09
N SER A 55 7.46 3.28 24.39
CA SER A 55 8.79 3.16 25.00
C SER A 55 9.13 4.32 25.94
N ILE A 56 8.66 5.53 25.65
CA ILE A 56 8.99 6.77 26.38
C ILE A 56 7.96 7.10 27.46
N TYR A 57 6.71 6.67 27.30
CA TYR A 57 5.61 7.03 28.20
C TYR A 57 5.81 6.47 29.60
N ARG A 58 6.20 7.35 30.54
CA ARG A 58 6.48 6.99 31.94
C ARG A 58 5.25 6.67 32.77
N GLY A 59 4.06 7.12 32.35
CA GLY A 59 2.80 6.84 33.04
C GLY A 59 2.27 5.42 32.85
N LEU A 60 2.84 4.64 31.92
CA LEU A 60 2.49 3.22 31.80
C LEU A 60 3.24 2.44 32.88
N HIS A 61 2.49 1.84 33.81
CA HIS A 61 2.98 0.85 34.77
C HIS A 61 3.29 -0.48 34.07
N ILE A 62 4.19 -0.43 33.10
CA ILE A 62 4.73 -1.57 32.37
C ILE A 62 6.01 -2.04 33.07
N SER A 63 6.13 -3.35 33.26
CA SER A 63 7.34 -3.99 33.78
C SER A 63 8.54 -3.78 32.86
N ASN A 64 9.74 -3.66 33.45
CA ASN A 64 10.94 -3.26 32.71
C ASN A 64 11.28 -4.20 31.54
N TRP A 65 10.99 -5.51 31.65
CA TRP A 65 11.20 -6.48 30.57
C TRP A 65 10.34 -6.19 29.33
N ILE A 66 9.09 -5.77 29.52
CA ILE A 66 8.17 -5.42 28.42
C ILE A 66 8.66 -4.15 27.72
N ARG A 67 9.23 -3.18 28.46
CA ARG A 67 9.84 -1.98 27.84
C ARG A 67 10.97 -2.35 26.89
N TRP A 68 11.81 -3.32 27.26
CA TRP A 68 12.86 -3.85 26.38
C TRP A 68 12.29 -4.55 25.15
N VAL A 69 11.23 -5.35 25.31
CA VAL A 69 10.55 -5.99 24.16
C VAL A 69 9.98 -4.93 23.20
N ILE A 70 9.31 -3.90 23.71
CA ILE A 70 8.77 -2.80 22.90
C ILE A 70 9.89 -2.05 22.18
N LEU A 71 11.02 -1.81 22.85
CA LEU A 71 12.17 -1.13 22.25
C LEU A 71 12.81 -1.96 21.12
N ILE A 72 12.94 -3.28 21.30
CA ILE A 72 13.43 -4.18 20.24
C ILE A 72 12.46 -4.17 19.05
N LEU A 73 11.15 -4.26 19.30
CA LEU A 73 10.12 -4.18 18.26
C LEU A 73 10.19 -2.85 17.51
N PHE A 74 10.41 -1.74 18.22
CA PHE A 74 10.60 -0.42 17.62
C PHE A 74 11.82 -0.40 16.70
N ILE A 75 12.98 -0.91 17.14
CA ILE A 75 14.20 -0.95 16.33
C ILE A 75 14.00 -1.80 15.07
N CYS A 76 13.41 -2.99 15.19
CA CYS A 76 13.10 -3.84 14.04
C CYS A 76 12.15 -3.15 13.05
N ASN A 77 11.14 -2.45 13.57
CA ASN A 77 10.17 -1.73 12.75
C ASN A 77 10.84 -0.53 12.04
N ALA A 78 11.68 0.24 12.73
CA ALA A 78 12.45 1.34 12.16
C ALA A 78 13.37 0.87 11.03
N LEU A 79 14.06 -0.26 11.20
CA LEU A 79 14.86 -0.87 10.13
C LEU A 79 14.01 -1.25 8.91
N ALA A 80 12.82 -1.79 9.13
CA ALA A 80 11.88 -2.11 8.05
C ALA A 80 11.43 -0.84 7.30
N VAL A 81 11.09 0.25 8.02
CA VAL A 81 10.73 1.54 7.41
C VAL A 81 11.86 2.07 6.55
N ILE A 82 13.10 2.04 7.04
CA ILE A 82 14.29 2.47 6.28
C ILE A 82 14.44 1.63 5.01
N TYR A 83 14.38 0.30 5.15
CA TYR A 83 14.51 -0.62 4.01
C TYR A 83 13.46 -0.36 2.93
N PHE A 84 12.18 -0.28 3.31
CA PHE A 84 11.10 -0.03 2.35
C PHE A 84 11.17 1.38 1.75
N SER A 85 11.60 2.39 2.52
CA SER A 85 11.82 3.75 2.02
C SER A 85 12.88 3.78 0.93
N VAL A 86 14.04 3.13 1.17
CA VAL A 86 15.11 3.01 0.18
C VAL A 86 14.62 2.28 -1.07
N LYS A 87 13.89 1.17 -0.89
CA LYS A 87 13.35 0.39 -2.01
C LYS A 87 12.37 1.21 -2.86
N VAL A 88 11.49 2.01 -2.24
CA VAL A 88 10.59 2.92 -2.97
C VAL A 88 11.37 3.95 -3.76
N ILE A 89 12.35 4.61 -3.15
CA ILE A 89 13.19 5.63 -3.82
C ILE A 89 13.93 5.02 -5.03
N GLN A 90 14.49 3.82 -4.86
CA GLN A 90 15.22 3.13 -5.93
C GLN A 90 14.28 2.74 -7.08
N SER A 91 13.10 2.19 -6.79
CA SER A 91 12.12 1.83 -7.80
C SER A 91 11.54 3.05 -8.53
N GLU A 92 11.32 4.17 -7.84
CA GLU A 92 10.91 5.43 -8.46
C GLU A 92 11.98 5.99 -9.41
N LYS A 93 13.26 5.91 -9.02
CA LYS A 93 14.38 6.35 -9.85
C LYS A 93 14.48 5.51 -11.13
N ASN A 94 14.35 4.20 -11.02
CA ASN A 94 14.40 3.28 -12.17
C ASN A 94 13.19 3.43 -13.10
N SER A 95 12.01 3.75 -12.55
CA SER A 95 10.81 3.99 -13.37
C SER A 95 10.85 5.31 -14.15
N LYS A 96 11.64 6.31 -13.71
CA LYS A 96 11.82 7.58 -14.43
C LYS A 96 12.89 7.54 -15.52
N GLN A 97 13.70 6.48 -15.57
CA GLN A 97 14.75 6.27 -16.57
C GLN A 97 14.32 5.33 -17.72
N LYS A 98 13.15 4.70 -17.62
CA LYS A 98 12.48 3.98 -18.72
C LYS A 98 11.56 4.94 -19.48
#